data_AF-A0A961TVN9-F1
#
_entry.id   AF-A0A961TVN9-F1
#
_cell.length_a   1.000
_cell.length_b   1.000
_cell.length_c   1.000
_cell.angle_alpha   90.00
_cell.angle_beta   90.00
_cell.angle_gamma   90.00
#
_symmetry.space_group_name_H-M   'P 1'
#
loop_
_entity.id
_entity.type
_entity.pdbx_description
1 polymer ?
#
loop_
_entity_poly.entity_id
_entity_poly.type
_entity_poly.pdbx_seq_one_letter_code
_entity_poly.pdbx_strand_id
1 'polypeptide(L)'
;MKNLIFCFSVISSFVLSEAASAQALECPQVIPVFAEDGGATAPVSLNGLATRVGAAEAHHENLAPIAKNLRQDYPNASSAEISDLMITAYCSFLNNENPRNERSKEELMAFEDSVYQAAFGNQSQPTYERKGWLYGN
;
A
#
# COMPACT_ATOMS: atom_id res chain seq x y z
N MET A 1 68.49 -2.64 26.19
CA MET A 1 67.42 -3.42 25.50
C MET A 1 66.11 -2.86 26.04
N LYS A 2 65.19 -2.27 25.23
CA LYS A 2 64.14 -2.96 24.43
C LYS A 2 63.50 -4.11 25.24
N ASN A 3 62.18 -4.31 25.43
CA ASN A 3 60.91 -3.72 24.97
C ASN A 3 59.84 -4.08 26.05
N LEU A 4 58.60 -3.58 26.15
CA LEU A 4 57.79 -2.55 25.45
C LEU A 4 56.66 -2.08 26.41
N ILE A 5 55.85 -1.07 26.01
CA ILE A 5 54.58 -0.72 26.70
C ILE A 5 53.45 -1.59 26.11
N PHE A 6 52.77 -2.39 26.94
CA PHE A 6 51.56 -3.11 26.54
C PHE A 6 50.30 -2.34 26.93
N CYS A 7 49.80 -1.51 26.02
CA CYS A 7 48.43 -0.99 26.11
C CYS A 7 47.44 -2.11 25.81
N PHE A 8 46.66 -2.53 26.80
CA PHE A 8 45.49 -3.40 26.57
C PHE A 8 44.36 -2.56 25.96
N SER A 9 44.28 -2.54 24.64
CA SER A 9 43.20 -1.88 23.91
C SER A 9 41.87 -2.59 24.16
N VAL A 10 40.93 -1.90 24.81
CA VAL A 10 39.55 -2.36 24.93
C VAL A 10 38.86 -2.20 23.58
N ILE A 11 38.86 -3.26 22.77
CA ILE A 11 38.10 -3.29 21.52
C ILE A 11 36.62 -3.42 21.88
N SER A 12 35.96 -2.28 22.01
CA SER A 12 34.50 -2.21 22.06
C SER A 12 33.98 -2.54 20.66
N SER A 13 33.63 -3.81 20.45
CA SER A 13 32.91 -4.26 19.27
C SER A 13 31.50 -3.65 19.28
N PHE A 14 31.39 -2.41 18.79
CA PHE A 14 30.14 -1.89 18.28
C PHE A 14 29.77 -2.76 17.07
N VAL A 15 29.03 -3.84 17.33
CA VAL A 15 28.13 -4.40 16.33
C VAL A 15 27.14 -3.30 15.99
N LEU A 16 27.43 -2.54 14.92
CA LEU A 16 26.43 -1.70 14.30
C LEU A 16 25.26 -2.62 13.98
N SER A 17 24.11 -2.39 14.63
CA SER A 17 22.87 -3.00 14.17
C SER A 17 22.70 -2.60 12.72
N GLU A 18 22.71 -3.56 11.81
CA GLU A 18 22.28 -3.35 10.44
C GLU A 18 20.83 -2.88 10.51
N ALA A 19 20.65 -1.56 10.41
CA ALA A 19 19.37 -0.96 10.13
C ALA A 19 19.02 -1.41 8.72
N ALA A 20 18.32 -2.54 8.62
CA ALA A 20 17.66 -2.96 7.41
C ALA A 20 16.71 -1.82 7.01
N SER A 21 17.15 -1.02 6.05
CA SER A 21 16.34 0.02 5.44
C SER A 21 15.17 -0.68 4.76
N ALA A 22 14.03 -0.72 5.45
CA ALA A 22 12.78 -1.16 4.86
C ALA A 22 12.52 -0.29 3.63
N GLN A 23 12.63 -0.90 2.45
CA GLN A 23 12.42 -0.22 1.19
C GLN A 23 10.92 0.05 1.10
N ALA A 24 10.55 1.32 0.90
CA ALA A 24 9.15 1.68 0.69
C ALA A 24 8.62 0.92 -0.53
N LEU A 25 7.41 0.37 -0.44
CA LEU A 25 6.77 -0.33 -1.53
C LEU A 25 6.61 0.63 -2.72
N GLU A 26 6.94 0.17 -3.93
CA GLU A 26 6.71 0.94 -5.16
C GLU A 26 5.21 1.01 -5.44
N CYS A 27 4.56 2.04 -4.90
CA CYS A 27 3.11 2.18 -5.02
C CYS A 27 2.67 2.55 -6.44
N PRO A 28 1.58 1.95 -6.93
CA PRO A 28 1.01 2.29 -8.22
C PRO A 28 0.58 3.76 -8.27
N GLN A 29 0.94 4.45 -9.35
CA GLN A 29 0.58 5.85 -9.57
C GLN A 29 -0.94 6.03 -9.64
N VAL A 30 -1.45 7.16 -9.15
CA VAL A 30 -2.86 7.50 -9.26
C VAL A 30 -3.25 7.71 -10.72
N ILE A 31 -4.30 7.03 -11.15
CA ILE A 31 -4.80 7.11 -12.53
C ILE A 31 -5.37 8.51 -12.80
N PRO A 32 -5.13 9.11 -13.99
CA PRO A 32 -5.55 10.48 -14.29
C PRO A 32 -7.04 10.82 -14.08
N VAL A 33 -7.94 9.83 -14.11
CA VAL A 33 -9.38 10.04 -13.80
C VAL A 33 -9.64 10.54 -12.37
N PHE A 34 -8.68 10.36 -11.45
CA PHE A 34 -8.74 10.86 -10.07
C PHE A 34 -7.80 12.05 -9.81
N ALA A 35 -6.96 12.42 -10.79
CA ALA A 35 -6.28 13.71 -10.82
C ALA A 35 -7.28 14.83 -11.22
N GLU A 36 -6.91 16.09 -10.99
CA GLU A 36 -7.85 17.22 -10.97
C GLU A 36 -8.61 17.51 -12.28
N ASP A 37 -8.22 16.93 -13.42
CA ASP A 37 -8.88 17.06 -14.73
C ASP A 37 -9.83 15.89 -15.10
N GLY A 38 -9.97 14.87 -14.24
CA GLY A 38 -10.65 13.61 -14.56
C GLY A 38 -12.19 13.57 -14.55
N GLY A 39 -12.86 14.68 -14.23
CA GLY A 39 -14.33 14.76 -14.16
C GLY A 39 -14.94 14.53 -12.77
N ALA A 40 -14.17 14.82 -11.71
CA ALA A 40 -14.62 14.79 -10.32
C ALA A 40 -15.15 16.16 -9.84
N THR A 41 -15.92 16.17 -8.76
CA THR A 41 -16.31 17.43 -8.07
C THR A 41 -15.19 18.01 -7.21
N ALA A 42 -14.19 17.19 -6.83
CA ALA A 42 -12.97 17.60 -6.13
C ALA A 42 -11.85 16.54 -6.35
N PRO A 43 -10.56 16.92 -6.22
CA PRO A 43 -9.45 15.97 -6.14
C PRO A 43 -9.65 14.93 -5.04
N VAL A 44 -9.22 13.70 -5.28
CA VAL A 44 -9.26 12.67 -4.23
C VAL A 44 -8.20 12.97 -3.16
N SER A 45 -8.62 13.07 -1.90
CA SER A 45 -7.67 13.11 -0.79
C SER A 45 -7.09 11.71 -0.58
N LEU A 46 -5.95 11.42 -1.21
CA LEU A 46 -5.27 10.13 -1.10
C LEU A 46 -4.97 9.76 0.34
N ASN A 47 -4.56 10.73 1.18
CA ASN A 47 -4.27 10.48 2.59
C ASN A 47 -5.55 10.06 3.35
N GLY A 48 -6.65 10.80 3.18
CA GLY A 48 -7.94 10.43 3.76
C GLY A 48 -8.55 9.14 3.19
N LEU A 49 -8.21 8.76 1.96
CA LEU A 49 -8.56 7.45 1.41
C LEU A 49 -7.67 6.34 1.97
N ALA A 50 -6.36 6.58 2.11
CA ALA A 50 -5.37 5.65 2.67
C ALA A 50 -5.75 5.23 4.09
N THR A 51 -6.07 6.18 4.98
CA THR A 51 -6.55 5.85 6.33
C THR A 51 -7.84 5.02 6.31
N ARG A 52 -8.80 5.33 5.43
CA ARG A 52 -10.08 4.60 5.33
C ARG A 52 -9.90 3.17 4.79
N VAL A 53 -9.07 3.00 3.76
CA VAL A 53 -8.79 1.68 3.17
C VAL A 53 -7.90 0.85 4.09
N GLY A 54 -6.90 1.47 4.74
CA GLY A 54 -6.06 0.84 5.76
C GLY A 54 -6.86 0.34 6.96
N ALA A 55 -7.79 1.14 7.48
CA ALA A 55 -8.69 0.73 8.57
C ALA A 55 -9.64 -0.43 8.18
N ALA A 56 -9.81 -0.72 6.89
CA ALA A 56 -10.60 -1.86 6.40
C ALA A 56 -9.76 -3.16 6.29
N GLU A 57 -8.45 -3.15 6.58
CA GLU A 57 -7.60 -4.34 6.58
C GLU A 57 -8.11 -5.44 7.53
N ALA A 58 -8.47 -5.08 8.77
CA ALA A 58 -9.02 -6.06 9.72
C ALA A 58 -10.50 -6.43 9.43
N HIS A 59 -11.15 -5.72 8.50
CA HIS A 59 -12.59 -5.70 8.30
C HIS A 59 -12.92 -5.50 6.81
N HIS A 60 -12.63 -6.51 5.98
CA HIS A 60 -12.77 -6.45 4.52
C HIS A 60 -14.20 -6.10 4.06
N GLU A 61 -15.22 -6.35 4.88
CA GLU A 61 -16.61 -5.93 4.66
C GLU A 61 -16.77 -4.41 4.46
N ASN A 62 -15.86 -3.60 5.00
CA ASN A 62 -15.86 -2.14 4.86
C ASN A 62 -15.34 -1.66 3.49
N LEU A 63 -14.68 -2.52 2.69
CA LEU A 63 -14.18 -2.16 1.36
C LEU A 63 -15.32 -1.88 0.37
N ALA A 64 -16.43 -2.63 0.44
CA ALA A 64 -17.56 -2.44 -0.46
C ALA A 64 -18.29 -1.10 -0.28
N PRO A 65 -18.57 -0.62 0.96
CA PRO A 65 -18.99 0.77 1.21
C PRO A 65 -18.01 1.82 0.66
N ILE A 66 -16.70 1.64 0.81
CA ILE A 66 -15.69 2.58 0.28
C ILE A 66 -15.76 2.64 -1.25
N ALA A 67 -15.74 1.49 -1.92
CA ALA A 67 -15.87 1.39 -3.37
C ALA A 67 -17.20 1.95 -3.89
N LYS A 68 -18.30 1.82 -3.11
CA LYS A 68 -19.60 2.42 -3.45
C LYS A 68 -19.52 3.94 -3.44
N ASN A 69 -18.96 4.54 -2.38
CA ASN A 69 -18.84 5.99 -2.28
C ASN A 69 -17.94 6.56 -3.40
N LEU A 70 -16.80 5.91 -3.69
CA LEU A 70 -15.93 6.31 -4.80
C LEU A 70 -16.66 6.28 -6.16
N ARG A 71 -17.53 5.29 -6.42
CA ARG A 71 -18.36 5.29 -7.66
C ARG A 71 -19.42 6.40 -7.68
N GLN A 72 -19.83 6.95 -6.53
CA GLN A 72 -20.75 8.09 -6.47
C GLN A 72 -20.00 9.42 -6.70
N ASP A 73 -18.79 9.55 -6.13
CA ASP A 73 -17.94 10.73 -6.27
C ASP A 73 -17.30 10.83 -7.68
N TYR A 74 -17.02 9.68 -8.31
CA TYR A 74 -16.39 9.53 -9.63
C TYR A 74 -17.25 8.64 -10.55
N PRO A 75 -18.44 9.10 -11.01
CA PRO A 75 -19.40 8.26 -11.75
C PRO A 75 -18.92 7.81 -13.14
N ASN A 76 -17.87 8.44 -13.69
CA ASN A 76 -17.25 8.05 -14.95
C ASN A 76 -16.09 7.05 -14.77
N ALA A 77 -15.62 6.82 -13.54
CA ALA A 77 -14.53 5.88 -13.28
C ALA A 77 -15.03 4.43 -13.38
N SER A 78 -14.31 3.61 -14.14
CA SER A 78 -14.59 2.19 -14.23
C SER A 78 -14.29 1.47 -12.91
N SER A 79 -14.93 0.32 -12.69
CA SER A 79 -14.63 -0.55 -11.54
C SER A 79 -13.14 -0.90 -11.41
N ALA A 80 -12.41 -1.01 -12.53
CA ALA A 80 -10.97 -1.24 -12.54
C ALA A 80 -10.19 -0.05 -11.96
N GLU A 81 -10.54 1.17 -12.37
CA GLU A 81 -9.93 2.40 -11.85
C GLU A 81 -10.24 2.58 -10.35
N ILE A 82 -11.46 2.24 -9.92
CA ILE A 82 -11.86 2.25 -8.50
C ILE A 82 -11.02 1.25 -7.67
N SER A 83 -10.80 0.02 -8.14
CA SER A 83 -9.90 -0.92 -7.45
C SER A 83 -8.47 -0.41 -7.41
N ASP A 84 -7.99 0.13 -8.53
CA ASP A 84 -6.60 0.57 -8.65
C ASP A 84 -6.31 1.74 -7.69
N LEU A 85 -7.21 2.71 -7.61
CA LEU A 85 -7.15 3.81 -6.63
C LEU A 85 -7.14 3.29 -5.18
N MET A 86 -7.98 2.31 -4.86
CA MET A 86 -8.02 1.71 -3.52
C MET A 86 -6.71 0.98 -3.18
N ILE A 87 -6.09 0.31 -4.16
CA ILE A 87 -4.77 -0.34 -3.99
C ILE A 87 -3.67 0.71 -3.82
N THR A 88 -3.64 1.79 -4.61
CA THR A 88 -2.73 2.93 -4.41
C THR A 88 -2.86 3.52 -3.00
N ALA A 89 -4.09 3.73 -2.54
CA ALA A 89 -4.37 4.27 -1.21
C ALA A 89 -3.88 3.33 -0.11
N TYR A 90 -4.12 2.02 -0.24
CA TYR A 90 -3.61 1.04 0.71
C TYR A 90 -2.07 1.01 0.73
N CYS A 91 -1.41 0.95 -0.44
CA CYS A 91 0.05 1.00 -0.51
C CYS A 91 0.62 2.26 0.16
N SER A 92 -0.02 3.42 -0.03
CA SER A 92 0.35 4.65 0.66
C SER A 92 0.17 4.57 2.18
N PHE A 93 -0.88 3.89 2.67
CA PHE A 93 -1.05 3.60 4.10
C PHE A 93 0.08 2.71 4.63
N LEU A 94 0.48 1.67 3.89
CA LEU A 94 1.58 0.79 4.30
C LEU A 94 2.89 1.58 4.44
N ASN A 95 3.24 2.40 3.44
CA ASN A 95 4.48 3.19 3.47
C ASN A 95 4.48 4.30 4.55
N ASN A 96 3.32 4.85 4.92
CA ASN A 96 3.24 5.98 5.86
C ASN A 96 3.04 5.56 7.31
N GLU A 97 2.08 4.67 7.61
CA GLU A 97 1.72 4.32 9.00
C GLU A 97 2.38 3.02 9.48
N ASN A 98 2.80 2.13 8.57
CA ASN A 98 3.53 0.93 8.96
C ASN A 98 4.63 0.54 7.96
N PRO A 99 5.69 1.37 7.81
CA PRO A 99 6.82 1.10 6.90
C PRO A 99 7.67 -0.12 7.30
N ARG A 100 7.24 -0.90 8.30
CA ARG A 100 7.85 -2.16 8.73
C ARG A 100 6.93 -3.37 8.54
N ASN A 101 5.73 -3.20 7.97
CA ASN A 101 4.68 -4.18 8.20
C ASN A 101 5.02 -5.56 7.59
N GLU A 102 5.16 -6.54 8.47
CA GLU A 102 5.58 -7.92 8.17
C GLU A 102 4.44 -8.76 7.58
N ARG A 103 3.56 -8.14 6.79
CA ARG A 103 2.45 -8.83 6.12
C ARG A 103 3.01 -9.89 5.20
N SER A 104 2.50 -11.10 5.35
CA SER A 104 2.76 -12.20 4.42
C SER A 104 2.27 -11.86 3.02
N LYS A 105 2.85 -12.53 2.03
CA LYS A 105 2.42 -12.42 0.64
C LYS A 105 0.94 -12.78 0.51
N GLU A 106 0.51 -13.77 1.27
CA GLU A 106 -0.84 -14.31 1.33
C GLU A 106 -1.85 -13.27 1.85
N GLU A 107 -1.51 -12.51 2.90
CA GLU A 107 -2.36 -11.42 3.40
C GLU A 107 -2.49 -10.28 2.39
N LEU A 108 -1.39 -9.90 1.73
CA LEU A 108 -1.37 -8.87 0.69
C LEU A 108 -2.18 -9.29 -0.55
N MET A 109 -2.07 -10.56 -0.96
CA MET A 109 -2.89 -11.16 -2.02
C MET A 109 -4.39 -11.19 -1.66
N ALA A 110 -4.72 -11.59 -0.43
CA ALA A 110 -6.11 -11.66 0.05
C ALA A 110 -6.77 -10.27 0.16
N PHE A 111 -5.99 -9.26 0.58
CA PHE A 111 -6.47 -7.88 0.60
C PHE A 111 -6.68 -7.33 -0.82
N GLU A 112 -5.73 -7.55 -1.75
CA GLU A 112 -5.88 -7.11 -3.15
C GLU A 112 -7.11 -7.76 -3.82
N ASP A 113 -7.32 -9.07 -3.60
CA ASP A 113 -8.53 -9.78 -4.05
C ASP A 113 -9.82 -9.18 -3.46
N SER A 114 -9.81 -8.83 -2.17
CA SER A 114 -10.97 -8.24 -1.50
C SER A 114 -11.30 -6.83 -2.01
N VAL A 115 -10.28 -6.03 -2.36
CA VAL A 115 -10.46 -4.73 -3.05
C VAL A 115 -11.08 -4.95 -4.43
N TYR A 116 -10.60 -5.93 -5.20
CA TYR A 116 -11.21 -6.28 -6.50
C TYR A 116 -12.67 -6.74 -6.33
N GLN A 117 -12.99 -7.61 -5.38
CA GLN A 117 -14.38 -8.04 -5.13
C GLN A 117 -15.30 -6.86 -4.77
N ALA A 118 -14.84 -5.92 -3.94
CA ALA A 118 -15.55 -4.70 -3.60
C ALA A 118 -15.76 -3.76 -4.80
N ALA A 119 -14.73 -3.59 -5.63
CA ALA A 119 -14.75 -2.72 -6.81
C ALA A 119 -15.54 -3.30 -7.99
N PHE A 120 -15.67 -4.62 -8.11
CA PHE A 120 -16.45 -5.28 -9.17
C PHE A 120 -17.80 -5.85 -8.72
N GLY A 121 -18.10 -5.86 -7.41
CA GLY A 121 -19.43 -6.23 -6.89
C GLY A 121 -19.80 -7.69 -7.17
N ASN A 122 -18.87 -8.61 -6.91
CA ASN A 122 -18.98 -10.06 -7.19
C ASN A 122 -19.17 -10.44 -8.68
N GLN A 123 -19.01 -9.49 -9.62
CA GLN A 123 -18.98 -9.81 -11.04
C GLN A 123 -17.60 -10.34 -11.44
N SER A 124 -17.52 -11.60 -11.89
CA SER A 124 -16.30 -12.11 -12.53
C SER A 124 -15.97 -11.30 -13.78
N GLN A 125 -14.76 -10.74 -13.81
CA GLN A 125 -14.24 -9.97 -14.95
C GLN A 125 -13.25 -10.84 -15.73
N PRO A 126 -13.62 -11.37 -16.92
CA PRO A 126 -12.72 -12.24 -17.69
C PRO A 126 -11.58 -11.50 -18.39
N THR A 127 -11.53 -10.15 -18.32
CA THR A 127 -10.60 -9.31 -19.11
C THR A 127 -9.77 -8.32 -18.30
N TYR A 128 -9.95 -8.22 -16.97
CA TYR A 128 -9.09 -7.36 -16.15
C TYR A 128 -7.95 -8.17 -15.55
N GLU A 129 -6.73 -7.90 -16.00
CA GLU A 129 -5.51 -8.51 -15.45
C GLU A 129 -5.21 -7.91 -14.07
N ARG A 130 -5.19 -8.77 -13.05
CA ARG A 130 -4.77 -8.39 -11.69
C ARG A 130 -3.27 -8.15 -11.70
N LYS A 131 -2.86 -6.98 -11.21
CA LYS A 131 -1.48 -6.51 -11.38
C LYS A 131 -0.54 -6.95 -10.26
N GLY A 132 -1.08 -7.42 -9.13
CA GLY A 132 -0.28 -7.94 -8.01
C GLY A 132 0.55 -6.87 -7.31
N TRP A 133 0.09 -5.62 -7.35
CA TRP A 133 0.84 -4.45 -6.91
C TRP A 133 1.24 -4.47 -5.44
N LEU A 134 0.51 -5.21 -4.58
CA LEU A 134 0.84 -5.34 -3.17
C LEU A 134 1.85 -6.46 -2.88
N TYR A 135 2.06 -7.40 -3.80
CA TYR A 135 2.75 -8.68 -3.51
C TYR A 135 3.70 -9.18 -4.62
N GLY A 136 3.89 -8.39 -5.67
CA GLY A 136 4.59 -8.76 -6.91
C GLY A 136 5.77 -7.88 -7.31
N ASN A 137 6.17 -6.93 -6.44
CA ASN A 137 7.41 -6.14 -6.56
C ASN A 137 8.45 -6.68 -5.58
#